data_AF-A0A2V7QS67-F1
#
_entry.id   AF-A0A2V7QS67-F1
#
_cell.length_a   1.000
_cell.length_b   1.000
_cell.length_c   1.000
_cell.angle_alpha   90.00
_cell.angle_beta   90.00
_cell.angle_gamma   90.00
#
_symmetry.space_group_name_H-M   'P 1'
#
loop_
_entity.id
_entity.type
_entity.pdbx_description
1 polymer ?
#
loop_
_entity_poly.entity_id
_entity_poly.type
_entity_poly.pdbx_seq_one_letter_code
_entity_poly.pdbx_strand_id
1 'polypeptide(L)'
;MESAVVSERRDRPTGEELLLPDDLPVRKRHTTRVVWITVGAIAFVGAFQFLQAASDATDRPLGTYLARSVVPLAEPSVSAFGASGEVKLAFAMPAQEISYPLDVHGDPTALQYAWIRVGDTTLTTAAQPLTGDKVSAPPTAGFYRLALLKSGQRRSVEGLTLAVLVPFGEKERGMLRGYRIGTYLAERVRGKTPPPEGFLEISPADVDLPITKHLKVGDFLNHDQRGVWPSYAAVNPKLLDKLELVIQEIARWHGDKAVAAIDIDVHSGFRAPAHNRTVRRAASDSQHQYGDAADVAIDANGDGKITAIDIRMIGLAVEIVELKHPDLIGGLGIYTSGHSSSNYVHIDVRGRRARWRGGG
;
A
#
# COMPACT_ATOMS: atom_id res chain seq x y z
N MET A 1 0.82 -73.98 -9.68
CA MET A 1 0.13 -73.19 -10.73
C MET A 1 -0.39 -71.96 -10.03
N GLU A 2 0.42 -70.90 -10.04
CA GLU A 2 0.16 -69.64 -10.79
C GLU A 2 -0.90 -68.78 -10.10
N SER A 3 -0.51 -67.70 -9.42
CA SER A 3 -0.52 -66.30 -9.94
C SER A 3 -1.64 -65.54 -9.19
N ALA A 4 -1.62 -64.25 -8.89
CA ALA A 4 -0.64 -63.17 -8.92
C ALA A 4 -1.16 -62.06 -7.97
N VAL A 5 -0.25 -61.19 -7.53
CA VAL A 5 -0.49 -59.95 -6.77
C VAL A 5 -1.10 -58.88 -7.68
N VAL A 6 -2.13 -58.13 -7.25
CA VAL A 6 -2.32 -56.71 -7.66
C VAL A 6 -3.00 -55.90 -6.54
N SER A 7 -2.35 -54.79 -6.19
CA SER A 7 -2.77 -53.71 -5.30
C SER A 7 -3.77 -52.74 -5.96
N GLU A 8 -4.79 -52.29 -5.23
CA GLU A 8 -5.64 -51.16 -5.63
C GLU A 8 -4.89 -49.81 -5.48
N ARG A 9 -4.66 -49.15 -6.61
CA ARG A 9 -4.24 -47.74 -6.68
C ARG A 9 -5.47 -46.84 -6.69
N ARG A 10 -5.43 -45.80 -5.84
CA ARG A 10 -6.37 -44.67 -5.82
C ARG A 10 -6.30 -43.86 -7.11
N ASP A 11 -7.48 -43.52 -7.62
CA ASP A 11 -7.69 -42.62 -8.76
C ASP A 11 -7.15 -41.20 -8.53
N ARG A 12 -6.56 -40.65 -9.58
CA ARG A 12 -6.16 -39.25 -9.73
C ARG A 12 -7.32 -38.48 -10.38
N PRO A 13 -7.69 -37.28 -9.93
CA PRO A 13 -8.60 -36.43 -10.69
C PRO A 13 -7.82 -35.79 -11.87
N THR A 14 -8.33 -36.03 -13.06
CA THR A 14 -7.92 -35.42 -14.33
C THR A 14 -8.27 -33.93 -14.33
N GLY A 15 -7.31 -33.07 -14.67
CA GLY A 15 -7.56 -31.65 -14.90
C GLY A 15 -8.33 -31.45 -16.19
N GLU A 16 -9.55 -30.92 -16.08
CA GLU A 16 -10.26 -30.33 -17.23
C GLU A 16 -9.72 -28.93 -17.48
N GLU A 17 -9.27 -28.74 -18.71
CA GLU A 17 -8.80 -27.50 -19.30
C GLU A 17 -9.98 -26.54 -19.49
N LEU A 18 -9.88 -25.35 -18.92
CA LEU A 18 -10.98 -24.38 -18.86
C LEU A 18 -11.05 -23.62 -20.20
N LEU A 19 -11.90 -24.07 -21.12
CA LEU A 19 -12.20 -23.35 -22.35
C LEU A 19 -13.03 -22.09 -22.02
N LEU A 20 -12.49 -20.92 -22.38
CA LEU A 20 -13.14 -19.62 -22.24
C LEU A 20 -14.22 -19.46 -23.32
N PRO A 21 -15.40 -18.90 -23.00
CA PRO A 21 -16.32 -18.44 -24.03
C PRO A 21 -15.75 -17.21 -24.73
N ASP A 22 -15.61 -17.30 -26.04
CA ASP A 22 -15.45 -16.13 -26.91
C ASP A 22 -16.74 -15.28 -26.81
N ASP A 23 -16.56 -13.97 -26.67
CA ASP A 23 -17.61 -12.93 -26.70
C ASP A 23 -18.35 -12.62 -25.38
N LEU A 24 -17.82 -11.64 -24.64
CA LEU A 24 -18.57 -10.86 -23.64
C LEU A 24 -19.25 -9.66 -24.33
N PRO A 25 -20.58 -9.47 -24.24
CA PRO A 25 -21.28 -8.36 -24.89
C PRO A 25 -21.06 -7.03 -24.14
N VAL A 26 -20.38 -6.08 -24.79
CA VAL A 26 -20.24 -4.70 -24.32
C VAL A 26 -21.55 -3.93 -24.55
N ARG A 27 -22.35 -3.77 -23.50
CA ARG A 27 -23.56 -2.93 -23.54
C ARG A 27 -23.20 -1.48 -23.21
N LYS A 28 -23.19 -0.60 -24.22
CA LYS A 28 -23.02 0.85 -24.05
C LYS A 28 -24.14 1.42 -23.17
N ARG A 29 -23.77 2.07 -22.05
CA ARG A 29 -24.70 2.88 -21.25
C ARG A 29 -24.75 4.32 -21.78
N HIS A 30 -25.96 4.82 -22.02
CA HIS A 30 -26.24 6.24 -22.19
C HIS A 30 -26.25 6.92 -20.83
N THR A 31 -25.41 7.95 -20.64
CA THR A 31 -25.43 8.82 -19.46
C THR A 31 -26.15 10.13 -19.82
N THR A 32 -27.27 10.36 -19.15
CA THR A 32 -28.00 11.63 -19.20
C THR A 32 -27.23 12.67 -18.39
N ARG A 33 -26.75 13.72 -19.06
CA ARG A 33 -26.05 14.85 -18.41
C ARG A 33 -27.07 15.79 -17.78
N VAL A 34 -27.00 15.96 -16.45
CA VAL A 34 -27.59 17.11 -15.76
C VAL A 34 -26.47 18.13 -15.55
N VAL A 35 -26.61 19.28 -16.19
CA VAL A 35 -25.67 20.41 -16.11
C VAL A 35 -26.06 21.28 -14.92
N TRP A 36 -25.14 21.50 -13.99
CA TRP A 36 -25.24 22.60 -13.02
C TRP A 36 -24.28 23.71 -13.43
N ILE A 37 -24.85 24.88 -13.75
CA ILE A 37 -24.13 26.12 -14.06
C ILE A 37 -23.89 26.85 -12.73
N THR A 38 -22.67 26.80 -12.20
CA THR A 38 -22.18 27.80 -11.23
C THR A 38 -20.65 27.88 -11.22
N VAL A 39 -20.05 28.56 -12.21
CA VAL A 39 -18.59 28.89 -12.19
C VAL A 39 -18.31 30.39 -12.49
N GLY A 40 -19.33 31.22 -12.69
CA GLY A 40 -19.13 32.61 -13.12
C GLY A 40 -18.56 33.60 -12.10
N ALA A 41 -18.64 33.33 -10.78
CA ALA A 41 -18.34 34.35 -9.77
C ALA A 41 -16.90 34.30 -9.22
N ILE A 42 -16.26 33.12 -9.16
CA ILE A 42 -14.90 32.97 -8.58
C ILE A 42 -13.82 33.41 -9.57
N ALA A 43 -14.03 33.17 -10.87
CA ALA A 43 -13.10 33.57 -11.92
C ALA A 43 -12.99 35.10 -12.07
N PHE A 44 -14.07 35.86 -11.82
CA PHE A 44 -14.07 37.31 -11.96
C PHE A 44 -13.35 38.02 -10.80
N VAL A 45 -13.49 37.50 -9.58
CA VAL A 45 -12.77 38.03 -8.40
C VAL A 45 -11.27 37.73 -8.50
N GLY A 46 -10.89 36.53 -8.96
CA GLY A 46 -9.49 36.17 -9.19
C GLY A 46 -8.83 36.99 -10.31
N ALA A 47 -9.54 37.24 -11.42
CA ALA A 47 -9.03 38.06 -12.51
C ALA A 47 -8.87 39.54 -12.11
N PHE A 48 -9.79 40.07 -11.28
CA PHE A 48 -9.71 41.45 -10.81
C PHE A 48 -8.59 41.65 -9.77
N GLN A 49 -8.37 40.69 -8.87
CA GLN A 49 -7.23 40.71 -7.94
C GLN A 49 -5.88 40.56 -8.66
N PHE A 50 -5.82 39.77 -9.73
CA PHE A 50 -4.61 39.61 -10.54
C PHE A 50 -4.30 40.87 -11.37
N LEU A 51 -5.32 41.53 -11.92
CA LEU A 51 -5.13 42.78 -12.68
C LEU A 51 -4.78 43.98 -11.78
N GLN A 52 -5.33 44.07 -10.56
CA GLN A 52 -4.89 45.08 -9.60
C GLN A 52 -3.46 44.83 -9.09
N ALA A 53 -3.09 43.57 -8.85
CA ALA A 53 -1.70 43.22 -8.49
C ALA A 53 -0.71 43.53 -9.63
N ALA A 54 -1.16 43.42 -10.90
CA ALA A 54 -0.35 43.76 -12.06
C ALA A 54 -0.21 45.28 -12.27
N SER A 55 -1.24 46.08 -11.93
CA SER A 55 -1.16 47.55 -11.99
C SER A 55 -0.37 48.17 -10.83
N ASP A 56 -0.44 47.58 -9.63
CA ASP A 56 0.37 48.02 -8.48
C ASP A 56 1.86 47.66 -8.62
N ALA A 57 2.19 46.73 -9.54
CA ALA A 57 3.55 46.31 -9.83
C ALA A 57 4.30 47.24 -10.81
N THR A 58 3.63 48.26 -11.38
CA THR A 58 4.26 49.10 -12.42
C THR A 58 4.87 50.41 -11.91
N ASP A 59 4.79 50.72 -10.61
CA ASP A 59 5.23 52.02 -10.07
C ASP A 59 6.14 51.93 -8.83
N ARG A 60 6.94 50.85 -8.70
CA ARG A 60 7.96 50.75 -7.65
C ARG A 60 9.31 50.32 -8.20
N PRO A 61 10.42 50.93 -7.74
CA PRO A 61 11.75 50.64 -8.26
C PRO A 61 12.07 49.14 -8.08
N LEU A 62 12.70 48.57 -9.12
CA LEU A 62 13.15 47.18 -9.32
C LEU A 62 14.12 46.66 -8.24
N GLY A 63 13.72 46.71 -6.99
CA GLY A 63 14.56 46.41 -5.83
C GLY A 63 13.72 46.07 -4.61
N THR A 64 12.84 45.08 -4.72
CA THR A 64 12.29 44.41 -3.53
C THR A 64 12.34 42.90 -3.75
N TYR A 65 13.17 42.26 -2.93
CA TYR A 65 13.48 40.85 -2.86
C TYR A 65 12.27 39.92 -3.08
N LEU A 66 12.13 39.40 -4.31
CA LEU A 66 11.59 38.06 -4.46
C LEU A 66 12.65 37.11 -3.89
N ALA A 67 12.58 36.82 -2.60
CA ALA A 67 13.41 35.78 -2.00
C ALA A 67 13.06 34.46 -2.67
N ARG A 68 13.77 34.12 -3.76
CA ARG A 68 13.74 32.78 -4.34
C ARG A 68 14.08 31.83 -3.18
N SER A 69 13.17 30.90 -2.89
CA SER A 69 13.42 29.82 -1.92
C SER A 69 14.80 29.24 -2.21
N VAL A 70 15.69 29.31 -1.23
CA VAL A 70 17.08 28.85 -1.39
C VAL A 70 17.13 27.32 -1.35
N VAL A 71 16.14 26.68 -0.72
CA VAL A 71 15.99 25.23 -0.77
C VAL A 71 15.46 24.84 -2.15
N PRO A 72 16.16 23.95 -2.89
CA PRO A 72 15.72 23.49 -4.20
C PRO A 72 14.38 22.76 -4.10
N LEU A 73 13.68 22.64 -5.24
CA LEU A 73 12.54 21.71 -5.32
C LEU A 73 13.11 20.30 -5.40
N ALA A 74 12.53 19.37 -4.65
CA ALA A 74 12.90 17.97 -4.76
C ALA A 74 11.65 17.10 -4.56
N GLU A 75 11.59 16.03 -5.33
CA GLU A 75 10.57 15.00 -5.21
C GLU A 75 11.25 13.62 -5.15
N PRO A 76 10.63 12.62 -4.51
CA PRO A 76 11.15 11.27 -4.57
C PRO A 76 11.21 10.81 -6.02
N SER A 77 12.33 10.21 -6.42
CA SER A 77 12.48 9.70 -7.78
C SER A 77 11.46 8.60 -8.07
N VAL A 78 11.12 8.38 -9.35
CA VAL A 78 10.15 7.35 -9.78
C VAL A 78 10.46 5.94 -9.25
N SER A 79 11.73 5.63 -9.02
CA SER A 79 12.18 4.34 -8.46
C SER A 79 11.83 4.15 -6.99
N ALA A 80 11.40 5.19 -6.28
CA ALA A 80 11.07 5.13 -4.86
C ALA A 80 9.68 4.52 -4.58
N PHE A 81 8.84 4.37 -5.60
CA PHE A 81 7.42 4.02 -5.45
C PHE A 81 7.08 2.57 -5.82
N GLY A 82 8.06 1.67 -5.80
CA GLY A 82 7.88 0.26 -6.21
C GLY A 82 7.72 0.08 -7.71
N ALA A 83 7.48 -1.16 -8.16
CA ALA A 83 7.28 -1.47 -9.58
C ALA A 83 5.95 -0.94 -10.11
N SER A 84 4.94 -0.80 -9.24
CA SER A 84 3.66 -0.14 -9.56
C SER A 84 3.80 1.36 -9.76
N GLY A 85 4.82 1.99 -9.17
CA GLY A 85 4.93 3.45 -9.11
C GLY A 85 3.94 4.12 -8.14
N GLU A 86 3.22 3.36 -7.32
CA GLU A 86 2.13 3.85 -6.48
C GLU A 86 2.31 3.55 -4.98
N VAL A 87 3.43 2.95 -4.57
CA VAL A 87 3.74 2.69 -3.15
C VAL A 87 4.29 3.93 -2.48
N LYS A 88 3.61 4.45 -1.46
CA LYS A 88 3.92 5.74 -0.80
C LYS A 88 4.68 5.59 0.52
N LEU A 89 5.10 4.38 0.87
CA LEU A 89 5.91 4.10 2.06
C LEU A 89 7.31 3.59 1.73
N ALA A 90 8.31 4.21 2.33
CA ALA A 90 9.61 3.59 2.59
C ALA A 90 9.60 2.98 4.00
N PHE A 91 10.28 1.86 4.19
CA PHE A 91 10.34 1.15 5.46
C PHE A 91 11.76 1.14 6.01
N ALA A 92 11.91 1.35 7.31
CA ALA A 92 13.20 1.28 7.99
C ALA A 92 13.06 0.80 9.43
N MET A 93 14.08 0.10 9.92
CA MET A 93 14.31 -0.07 11.35
C MET A 93 14.82 1.24 11.97
N PRO A 94 14.69 1.43 13.29
CA PRO A 94 15.21 2.61 13.96
C PRO A 94 16.70 2.83 13.67
N ALA A 95 17.06 4.07 13.32
CA ALA A 95 18.42 4.48 12.97
C ALA A 95 19.06 3.74 11.77
N GLN A 96 18.29 3.00 10.98
CA GLN A 96 18.80 2.33 9.78
C GLN A 96 19.09 3.34 8.67
N GLU A 97 20.21 3.16 7.97
CA GLU A 97 20.48 3.86 6.73
C GLU A 97 19.71 3.20 5.57
N ILE A 98 18.94 3.99 4.84
CA ILE A 98 18.13 3.53 3.70
C ILE A 98 18.41 4.36 2.45
N SER A 99 18.08 3.79 1.29
CA SER A 99 17.96 4.59 0.06
C SER A 99 16.66 5.37 0.07
N TYR A 100 16.74 6.65 -0.26
CA TYR A 100 15.66 7.60 -0.44
C TYR A 100 16.03 8.49 -1.65
N PRO A 101 15.85 7.97 -2.87
CA PRO A 101 16.29 8.67 -4.08
C PRO A 101 15.41 9.90 -4.32
N LEU A 102 16.05 11.02 -4.66
CA LEU A 102 15.41 12.31 -4.88
C LEU A 102 15.83 12.88 -6.24
N ASP A 103 14.85 13.40 -6.98
CA ASP A 103 15.08 14.24 -8.15
C ASP A 103 15.13 15.70 -7.67
N VAL A 104 16.36 16.23 -7.53
CA VAL A 104 16.60 17.59 -7.03
C VAL A 104 16.68 18.58 -8.20
N HIS A 105 15.75 19.52 -8.25
CA HIS A 105 15.71 20.59 -9.24
C HIS A 105 16.32 21.88 -8.66
N GLY A 106 17.62 22.07 -8.92
CA GLY A 106 18.39 23.24 -8.50
C GLY A 106 19.79 22.87 -8.05
N ASP A 107 20.39 23.73 -7.23
CA ASP A 107 21.73 23.50 -6.68
C ASP A 107 21.66 22.63 -5.41
N PRO A 108 22.16 21.37 -5.44
CA PRO A 108 22.17 20.47 -4.29
C PRO A 108 23.34 20.74 -3.33
N THR A 109 24.22 21.70 -3.63
CA THR A 109 25.40 21.97 -2.80
C THR A 109 24.99 22.37 -1.38
N ALA A 110 25.64 21.75 -0.39
CA ALA A 110 25.39 21.96 1.04
C ALA A 110 23.91 21.75 1.47
N LEU A 111 23.17 20.95 0.70
CA LEU A 111 21.82 20.56 1.08
C LEU A 111 21.88 19.63 2.30
N GLN A 112 21.02 19.91 3.27
CA GLN A 112 20.86 19.08 4.45
C GLN A 112 19.46 18.48 4.45
N TYR A 113 19.27 17.42 5.23
CA TYR A 113 17.98 16.84 5.50
C TYR A 113 17.76 16.66 7.00
N ALA A 114 16.49 16.61 7.39
CA ALA A 114 16.03 16.19 8.70
C ALA A 114 14.65 15.55 8.55
N TRP A 115 14.15 14.91 9.60
CA TRP A 115 12.84 14.29 9.60
C TRP A 115 11.83 15.12 10.40
N ILE A 116 10.59 15.14 9.92
CA ILE A 116 9.43 15.70 10.62
C ILE A 116 8.45 14.54 10.81
N ARG A 117 7.95 14.32 12.01
CA ARG A 117 6.89 13.32 12.24
C ARG A 117 5.61 13.77 11.52
N VAL A 118 4.91 12.84 10.89
CA VAL A 118 3.63 13.15 10.23
C VAL A 118 2.65 13.73 11.26
N GLY A 119 2.03 14.86 10.93
CA GLY A 119 1.15 15.60 11.84
C GLY A 119 1.86 16.70 12.65
N ASP A 120 3.19 16.66 12.73
CA ASP A 120 3.99 17.69 13.42
C ASP A 120 4.55 18.73 12.45
N THR A 121 5.03 19.84 13.01
CA THR A 121 5.73 20.89 12.26
C THR A 121 7.20 21.07 12.68
N THR A 122 7.63 20.39 13.72
CA THR A 122 8.98 20.50 14.29
C THR A 122 9.89 19.40 13.75
N LEU A 123 11.19 19.71 13.63
CA LEU A 123 12.17 18.69 13.27
C LEU A 123 12.30 17.68 14.42
N THR A 124 12.14 16.40 14.10
CA THR A 124 12.36 15.28 15.03
C THR A 124 13.85 14.97 15.16
N THR A 125 14.62 15.17 14.09
CA THR A 125 16.06 14.88 14.06
C THR A 125 16.88 16.15 13.84
N ALA A 126 18.14 16.10 14.25
CA ALA A 126 19.11 17.12 13.85
C ALA A 126 19.30 17.11 12.31
N ALA A 127 19.67 18.26 11.75
CA ALA A 127 20.00 18.38 10.35
C ALA A 127 21.30 17.62 10.03
N GLN A 128 21.27 16.83 8.97
CA GLN A 128 22.40 16.05 8.48
C GLN A 128 22.71 16.42 7.02
N PRO A 129 23.98 16.36 6.57
CA PRO A 129 24.29 16.54 5.16
C PRO A 129 23.57 15.51 4.30
N LEU A 130 22.98 15.93 3.18
CA LEU A 130 22.42 15.03 2.18
C LEU A 130 23.51 14.72 1.15
N THR A 131 24.02 13.49 1.16
CA THR A 131 25.06 13.01 0.23
C THR A 131 24.57 11.79 -0.53
N GLY A 132 24.26 11.97 -1.81
CA GLY A 132 23.68 10.90 -2.64
C GLY A 132 22.23 10.60 -2.27
N ASP A 133 21.85 9.32 -2.30
CA ASP A 133 20.50 8.84 -2.04
C ASP A 133 20.32 8.25 -0.62
N LYS A 134 21.35 8.28 0.22
CA LYS A 134 21.30 7.65 1.55
C LYS A 134 20.86 8.62 2.64
N VAL A 135 19.92 8.16 3.46
CA VAL A 135 19.42 8.88 4.64
C VAL A 135 19.32 7.92 5.83
N SER A 136 19.58 8.44 7.02
CA SER A 136 19.42 7.73 8.29
C SER A 136 18.01 7.95 8.82
N ALA A 137 17.29 6.85 9.05
CA ALA A 137 15.96 6.88 9.66
C ALA A 137 16.00 7.44 11.10
N PRO A 138 14.91 8.06 11.58
CA PRO A 138 14.78 8.43 12.98
C PRO A 138 15.00 7.24 13.94
N PRO A 139 15.51 7.47 15.17
CA PRO A 139 15.75 6.41 16.14
C PRO A 139 14.48 5.94 16.87
N THR A 140 13.32 6.53 16.56
CA THR A 140 12.04 6.20 17.20
C THR A 140 11.01 5.84 16.13
N ALA A 141 10.15 4.88 16.43
CA ALA A 141 9.11 4.42 15.51
C ALA A 141 8.09 5.53 15.17
N GLY A 142 7.42 5.34 14.03
CA GLY A 142 6.36 6.19 13.52
C GLY A 142 6.54 6.58 12.06
N PHE A 143 5.68 7.49 11.61
CA PHE A 143 5.66 7.99 10.24
C PHE A 143 6.33 9.35 10.13
N TYR A 144 7.18 9.53 9.12
CA TYR A 144 8.00 10.73 8.94
C TYR A 144 8.02 11.23 7.50
N ARG A 145 8.12 12.54 7.35
CA ARG A 145 8.41 13.22 6.09
C ARG A 145 9.83 13.76 6.12
N LEU A 146 10.51 13.65 4.98
CA LEU A 146 11.82 14.24 4.80
C LEU A 146 11.66 15.76 4.64
N ALA A 147 12.47 16.53 5.35
CA ALA A 147 12.58 17.98 5.17
C ALA A 147 13.98 18.32 4.68
N LEU A 148 14.06 19.05 3.58
CA LEU A 148 15.30 19.60 3.06
C LEU A 148 15.57 20.96 3.69
N LEU A 149 16.84 21.22 4.01
CA LEU A 149 17.29 22.45 4.66
C LEU A 149 18.46 23.06 3.89
N LYS A 150 18.40 24.37 3.67
CA LYS A 150 19.50 25.15 3.08
C LYS A 150 19.41 26.61 3.53
N SER A 151 20.52 27.17 4.02
CA SER A 151 20.62 28.58 4.45
C SER A 151 19.51 29.03 5.42
N GLY A 152 19.20 28.20 6.41
CA GLY A 152 18.16 28.47 7.41
C GLY A 152 16.72 28.36 6.92
N GLN A 153 16.50 28.06 5.64
CA GLN A 153 15.19 27.76 5.08
C GLN A 153 14.96 26.25 5.04
N ARG A 154 13.67 25.85 5.04
CA ARG A 154 13.25 24.46 4.99
C ARG A 154 12.15 24.23 3.96
N ARG A 155 12.11 23.02 3.39
CA ARG A 155 11.02 22.55 2.52
C ARG A 155 10.77 21.06 2.78
N SER A 156 9.52 20.68 3.01
CA SER A 156 9.11 19.27 3.11
C SER A 156 9.11 18.63 1.72
N VAL A 157 9.59 17.40 1.64
CA VAL A 157 9.43 16.52 0.48
C VAL A 157 8.11 15.78 0.67
N GLU A 158 7.24 15.87 -0.34
CA GLU A 158 5.93 15.23 -0.33
C GLU A 158 5.97 13.93 -1.16
N GLY A 159 4.90 13.12 -1.06
CA GLY A 159 4.70 11.93 -1.90
C GLY A 159 5.20 10.61 -1.30
N LEU A 160 6.35 10.60 -0.62
CA LEU A 160 6.90 9.40 0.03
C LEU A 160 7.02 9.63 1.55
N THR A 161 6.44 8.73 2.33
CA THR A 161 6.51 8.74 3.80
C THR A 161 7.46 7.65 4.27
N LEU A 162 8.32 7.95 5.23
CA LEU A 162 9.12 6.94 5.91
C LEU A 162 8.36 6.36 7.10
N ALA A 163 8.11 5.06 7.07
CA ALA A 163 7.64 4.29 8.22
C ALA A 163 8.82 3.67 8.96
N VAL A 164 9.12 4.20 10.15
CA VAL A 164 10.09 3.58 11.07
C VAL A 164 9.37 2.57 11.93
N LEU A 165 9.82 1.31 11.85
CA LEU A 165 9.19 0.18 12.52
C LEU A 165 9.51 0.14 14.02
N VAL A 166 8.61 -0.43 14.79
CA VAL A 166 8.92 -0.98 16.11
C VAL A 166 9.55 -2.35 15.89
N PRO A 167 10.82 -2.56 16.32
CA PRO A 167 11.47 -3.86 16.17
C PRO A 167 10.67 -4.99 16.77
N PHE A 168 10.64 -6.15 16.09
CA PHE A 168 9.98 -7.35 16.62
C PHE A 168 10.49 -7.75 18.01
N GLY A 169 11.78 -7.49 18.28
CA GLY A 169 12.42 -7.76 19.55
C GLY A 169 11.81 -7.02 20.75
N GLU A 170 11.06 -5.93 20.55
CA GLU A 170 10.33 -5.24 21.63
C GLU A 170 9.08 -6.01 22.10
N LYS A 171 8.67 -7.06 21.38
CA LYS A 171 7.50 -7.89 21.74
C LYS A 171 7.83 -8.84 22.90
N GLU A 172 7.33 -8.52 24.08
CA GLU A 172 7.48 -9.33 25.30
C GLU A 172 6.25 -10.21 25.55
N ARG A 173 6.45 -11.53 25.70
CA ARG A 173 5.39 -12.51 26.04
C ARG A 173 4.13 -12.41 25.16
N GLY A 174 4.31 -12.02 23.90
CA GLY A 174 3.22 -11.86 22.92
C GLY A 174 2.46 -10.52 23.01
N MET A 175 2.95 -9.57 23.80
CA MET A 175 2.44 -8.21 23.89
C MET A 175 3.47 -7.23 23.31
N LEU A 176 3.00 -6.17 22.67
CA LEU A 176 3.83 -5.05 22.25
C LEU A 176 3.21 -3.77 22.81
N ARG A 177 3.84 -3.17 23.82
CA ARG A 177 3.38 -1.93 24.47
C ARG A 177 1.88 -1.93 24.84
N GLY A 178 1.39 -3.06 25.38
CA GLY A 178 -0.01 -3.22 25.79
C GLY A 178 -0.96 -3.76 24.71
N TYR A 179 -0.51 -3.85 23.45
CA TYR A 179 -1.26 -4.43 22.34
C TYR A 179 -0.97 -5.93 22.18
N ARG A 180 -2.01 -6.75 21.93
CA ARG A 180 -1.85 -8.21 21.87
C ARG A 180 -1.51 -8.67 20.46
N ILE A 181 -0.24 -9.00 20.24
CA ILE A 181 0.24 -9.64 19.00
C ILE A 181 0.01 -11.16 19.07
N GLY A 182 0.36 -11.78 20.20
CA GLY A 182 0.44 -13.23 20.36
C GLY A 182 1.80 -13.78 19.93
N THR A 183 1.83 -15.08 19.69
CA THR A 183 3.07 -15.83 19.41
C THR A 183 3.00 -16.45 18.03
N TYR A 184 4.01 -16.16 17.23
CA TYR A 184 4.23 -16.75 15.92
C TYR A 184 4.60 -18.24 16.03
N LEU A 185 4.42 -18.98 14.93
CA LEU A 185 4.74 -20.41 14.92
C LEU A 185 6.25 -20.65 15.16
N ALA A 186 7.10 -19.84 14.51
CA ALA A 186 8.55 -19.92 14.64
C ALA A 186 9.10 -19.60 16.04
N GLU A 187 8.30 -18.94 16.89
CA GLU A 187 8.68 -18.71 18.30
C GLU A 187 8.47 -19.96 19.18
N ARG A 188 7.63 -20.91 18.77
CA ARG A 188 7.27 -22.10 19.59
C ARG A 188 7.96 -23.37 19.12
N VAL A 189 7.99 -23.55 17.82
CA VAL A 189 8.60 -24.69 17.13
C VAL A 189 9.62 -24.07 16.18
N ARG A 190 10.68 -24.78 15.76
CA ARG A 190 11.58 -24.32 14.67
C ARG A 190 10.81 -24.20 13.35
N GLY A 191 9.91 -23.23 13.28
CA GLY A 191 9.12 -22.86 12.12
C GLY A 191 10.07 -22.32 11.05
N LYS A 192 9.75 -22.60 9.79
CA LYS A 192 10.61 -22.24 8.67
C LYS A 192 10.47 -20.76 8.29
N THR A 193 9.34 -20.14 8.60
CA THR A 193 9.04 -18.74 8.28
C THR A 193 9.42 -17.86 9.46
N PRO A 194 10.41 -16.96 9.34
CA PRO A 194 10.73 -16.03 10.41
C PRO A 194 9.55 -15.07 10.66
N PRO A 195 9.37 -14.57 11.89
CA PRO A 195 8.43 -13.49 12.14
C PRO A 195 8.83 -12.22 11.37
N PRO A 196 7.92 -11.23 11.25
CA PRO A 196 8.26 -9.90 10.72
C PRO A 196 9.45 -9.29 11.44
N GLU A 197 10.23 -8.46 10.74
CA GLU A 197 11.34 -7.70 11.35
C GLU A 197 10.85 -6.67 12.38
N GLY A 198 9.64 -6.15 12.18
CA GLY A 198 9.01 -5.16 13.03
C GLY A 198 7.58 -4.87 12.63
N PHE A 199 7.00 -3.86 13.26
CA PHE A 199 5.61 -3.46 13.12
C PHE A 199 5.50 -1.95 12.90
N LEU A 200 4.56 -1.52 12.08
CA LEU A 200 4.08 -0.15 12.09
C LEU A 200 3.48 0.16 13.47
N GLU A 201 3.84 1.29 14.08
CA GLU A 201 3.13 1.85 15.23
C GLU A 201 2.10 2.84 14.73
N ILE A 202 0.82 2.54 14.96
CA ILE A 202 -0.31 3.26 14.37
C ILE A 202 -1.09 3.94 15.48
N SER A 203 -1.20 5.25 15.41
CA SER A 203 -2.08 6.06 16.25
C SER A 203 -3.40 6.36 15.53
N PRO A 204 -4.42 6.91 16.23
CA PRO A 204 -5.65 7.35 15.58
C PRO A 204 -5.43 8.34 14.43
N ALA A 205 -4.40 9.18 14.49
CA ALA A 205 -4.10 10.17 13.47
C ALA A 205 -3.53 9.56 12.18
N ASP A 206 -3.01 8.33 12.25
CA ASP A 206 -2.35 7.66 11.13
C ASP A 206 -3.31 6.81 10.30
N VAL A 207 -4.54 6.56 10.79
CA VAL A 207 -5.49 5.61 10.17
C VAL A 207 -5.78 5.92 8.71
N ASP A 208 -5.92 7.21 8.38
CA ASP A 208 -6.20 7.67 7.02
C ASP A 208 -4.93 8.05 6.24
N LEU A 209 -3.74 7.79 6.77
CA LEU A 209 -2.49 8.01 6.05
C LEU A 209 -2.44 7.10 4.81
N PRO A 210 -2.31 7.65 3.59
CA PRO A 210 -2.19 6.85 2.38
C PRO A 210 -0.87 6.09 2.37
N ILE A 211 -0.92 4.78 2.13
CA ILE A 211 0.27 3.93 1.97
C ILE A 211 0.50 3.50 0.53
N THR A 212 -0.54 3.55 -0.28
CA THR A 212 -0.46 3.50 -1.75
C THR A 212 -1.41 4.53 -2.35
N LYS A 213 -1.72 4.42 -3.64
CA LYS A 213 -2.79 5.21 -4.26
C LYS A 213 -4.18 4.84 -3.74
N HIS A 214 -4.45 3.55 -3.57
CA HIS A 214 -5.79 3.05 -3.22
C HIS A 214 -5.89 2.55 -1.78
N LEU A 215 -4.77 2.39 -1.07
CA LEU A 215 -4.73 1.84 0.28
C LEU A 215 -4.25 2.87 1.31
N LYS A 216 -4.76 2.73 2.53
CA LYS A 216 -4.38 3.50 3.72
C LYS A 216 -3.91 2.58 4.85
N VAL A 217 -3.23 3.14 5.85
CA VAL A 217 -2.74 2.40 7.03
C VAL A 217 -3.87 1.64 7.72
N GLY A 218 -5.07 2.25 7.80
CA GLY A 218 -6.26 1.68 8.42
C GLY A 218 -6.68 0.30 7.86
N ASP A 219 -6.39 0.03 6.59
CA ASP A 219 -6.77 -1.22 5.91
C ASP A 219 -5.99 -2.43 6.45
N PHE A 220 -4.89 -2.17 7.17
CA PHE A 220 -4.03 -3.17 7.79
C PHE A 220 -4.21 -3.27 9.30
N LEU A 221 -5.21 -2.59 9.88
CA LEU A 221 -5.51 -2.73 11.30
C LEU A 221 -6.11 -4.09 11.61
N ASN A 222 -5.76 -4.61 12.78
CA ASN A 222 -6.29 -5.88 13.25
C ASN A 222 -7.74 -5.73 13.71
N HIS A 223 -8.60 -6.68 13.33
CA HIS A 223 -10.05 -6.56 13.56
C HIS A 223 -10.50 -6.94 14.98
N ASP A 224 -9.70 -7.69 15.75
CA ASP A 224 -10.07 -8.16 17.10
C ASP A 224 -9.80 -7.17 18.24
N GLN A 225 -9.17 -6.03 17.94
CA GLN A 225 -8.70 -5.05 18.94
C GLN A 225 -9.03 -3.61 18.52
N ARG A 226 -10.19 -3.39 17.91
CA ARG A 226 -10.65 -2.06 17.48
C ARG A 226 -10.66 -1.08 18.67
N GLY A 227 -10.09 0.10 18.48
CA GLY A 227 -10.04 1.16 19.49
C GLY A 227 -8.92 1.03 20.53
N VAL A 228 -8.05 0.02 20.42
CA VAL A 228 -6.85 -0.11 21.25
C VAL A 228 -5.69 0.63 20.57
N TRP A 229 -5.06 1.55 21.30
CA TRP A 229 -4.00 2.41 20.78
C TRP A 229 -2.77 2.42 21.69
N PRO A 230 -1.55 2.57 21.13
CA PRO A 230 -1.25 2.40 19.70
C PRO A 230 -1.59 0.98 19.20
N SER A 231 -1.99 0.91 17.93
CA SER A 231 -2.19 -0.35 17.21
C SER A 231 -0.92 -0.72 16.45
N TYR A 232 -0.75 -2.01 16.15
CA TYR A 232 0.43 -2.50 15.45
C TYR A 232 0.06 -3.42 14.29
N ALA A 233 0.74 -3.23 13.16
CA ALA A 233 0.58 -4.04 11.97
C ALA A 233 1.92 -4.36 11.30
N ALA A 234 2.13 -5.61 10.90
CA ALA A 234 3.18 -5.95 9.96
C ALA A 234 2.67 -5.71 8.54
N VAL A 235 3.48 -5.08 7.69
CA VAL A 235 3.14 -4.80 6.29
C VAL A 235 4.36 -5.06 5.44
N ASN A 236 4.22 -5.88 4.41
CA ASN A 236 5.28 -6.16 3.45
C ASN A 236 5.13 -5.22 2.23
N PRO A 237 6.15 -4.41 1.88
CA PRO A 237 6.06 -3.51 0.74
C PRO A 237 5.76 -4.21 -0.59
N LYS A 238 6.19 -5.48 -0.76
CA LYS A 238 5.88 -6.27 -1.97
C LYS A 238 4.39 -6.55 -2.12
N LEU A 239 3.66 -6.72 -1.01
CA LEU A 239 2.21 -6.89 -1.04
C LEU A 239 1.54 -5.62 -1.56
N LEU A 240 1.94 -4.46 -1.04
CA LEU A 240 1.41 -3.17 -1.48
C LEU A 240 1.60 -2.96 -2.97
N ASP A 241 2.82 -3.25 -3.45
CA ASP A 241 3.19 -3.13 -4.85
C ASP A 241 2.36 -4.08 -5.75
N LYS A 242 2.20 -5.33 -5.33
CA LYS A 242 1.38 -6.32 -6.06
C LYS A 242 -0.08 -5.92 -6.13
N LEU A 243 -0.65 -5.38 -5.04
CA LEU A 243 -2.06 -4.96 -5.03
C LEU A 243 -2.30 -3.81 -6.02
N GLU A 244 -1.40 -2.83 -6.05
CA GLU A 244 -1.47 -1.73 -7.03
C GLU A 244 -1.31 -2.23 -8.48
N LEU A 245 -0.38 -3.16 -8.74
CA LEU A 245 -0.23 -3.77 -10.06
C LEU A 245 -1.49 -4.55 -10.50
N VAL A 246 -2.18 -5.20 -9.57
CA VAL A 246 -3.46 -5.88 -9.84
C VAL A 246 -4.54 -4.87 -10.21
N ILE A 247 -4.63 -3.75 -9.48
CA ILE A 247 -5.56 -2.65 -9.79
C ILE A 247 -5.26 -2.07 -11.18
N GLN A 248 -3.98 -1.84 -11.49
CA GLN A 248 -3.55 -1.34 -12.79
C GLN A 248 -3.88 -2.32 -13.93
N GLU A 249 -3.71 -3.62 -13.73
CA GLU A 249 -4.07 -4.63 -14.73
C GLU A 249 -5.60 -4.66 -14.97
N ILE A 250 -6.40 -4.58 -13.91
CA ILE A 250 -7.87 -4.46 -14.03
C ILE A 250 -8.23 -3.17 -14.79
N ALA A 251 -7.62 -2.04 -14.44
CA ALA A 251 -7.87 -0.76 -15.11
C ALA A 251 -7.50 -0.78 -16.61
N ARG A 252 -6.43 -1.51 -16.98
CA ARG A 252 -6.04 -1.70 -18.39
C ARG A 252 -7.15 -2.37 -19.20
N TRP A 253 -7.86 -3.34 -18.61
CA TRP A 253 -8.98 -3.99 -19.30
C TRP A 253 -10.14 -3.02 -19.60
N HIS A 254 -10.20 -1.89 -18.90
CA HIS A 254 -11.15 -0.79 -19.11
C HIS A 254 -10.59 0.39 -19.93
N GLY A 255 -9.40 0.24 -20.53
CA GLY A 255 -8.80 1.25 -21.40
C GLY A 255 -8.16 2.44 -20.65
N ASP A 256 -7.50 2.17 -19.52
CA ASP A 256 -6.63 3.08 -18.74
C ASP A 256 -7.30 4.34 -18.14
N LYS A 257 -8.58 4.60 -18.44
CA LYS A 257 -9.31 5.78 -17.95
C LYS A 257 -9.85 5.64 -16.52
N ALA A 258 -9.59 4.51 -15.86
CA ALA A 258 -10.31 4.10 -14.65
C ALA A 258 -9.43 3.80 -13.44
N VAL A 259 -8.09 3.83 -13.51
CA VAL A 259 -7.22 3.43 -12.36
C VAL A 259 -7.65 4.13 -11.08
N ALA A 260 -7.73 5.47 -11.10
CA ALA A 260 -8.10 6.27 -9.93
C ALA A 260 -9.58 6.15 -9.52
N ALA A 261 -10.41 5.49 -10.32
CA ALA A 261 -11.84 5.27 -10.04
C ALA A 261 -12.12 3.86 -9.50
N ILE A 262 -11.10 3.00 -9.42
CA ILE A 262 -11.24 1.67 -8.83
C ILE A 262 -11.20 1.81 -7.31
N ASP A 263 -12.30 1.41 -6.67
CA ASP A 263 -12.36 1.26 -5.22
C ASP A 263 -11.96 -0.16 -4.83
N ILE A 264 -11.18 -0.29 -3.77
CA ILE A 264 -10.71 -1.56 -3.23
C ILE A 264 -11.20 -1.67 -1.79
N ASP A 265 -11.95 -2.74 -1.51
CA ASP A 265 -12.37 -3.07 -0.16
C ASP A 265 -11.42 -4.11 0.44
N VAL A 266 -10.72 -3.74 1.51
CA VAL A 266 -9.82 -4.64 2.23
C VAL A 266 -10.56 -5.26 3.41
N HIS A 267 -10.97 -6.51 3.24
CA HIS A 267 -11.63 -7.29 4.27
C HIS A 267 -10.69 -7.70 5.41
N SER A 268 -9.39 -7.86 5.13
CA SER A 268 -8.37 -8.19 6.13
C SER A 268 -6.98 -7.97 5.56
N GLY A 269 -6.23 -7.00 6.10
CA GLY A 269 -4.78 -6.89 5.92
C GLY A 269 -4.03 -7.74 6.95
N PHE A 270 -3.31 -7.10 7.87
CA PHE A 270 -2.58 -7.80 8.92
C PHE A 270 -3.51 -8.47 9.95
N ARG A 271 -3.14 -9.69 10.35
CA ARG A 271 -3.85 -10.47 11.37
C ARG A 271 -2.87 -10.97 12.41
N ALA A 272 -2.87 -10.36 13.60
CA ALA A 272 -1.95 -10.77 14.65
C ALA A 272 -2.12 -12.26 15.00
N PRO A 273 -1.05 -12.99 15.36
CA PRO A 273 -1.16 -14.40 15.72
C PRO A 273 -2.20 -14.74 16.79
N ALA A 274 -2.47 -13.85 17.73
CA ALA A 274 -3.56 -14.01 18.68
C ALA A 274 -4.94 -14.01 18.02
N HIS A 275 -5.20 -13.05 17.11
CA HIS A 275 -6.44 -13.01 16.34
C HIS A 275 -6.56 -14.20 15.39
N ASN A 276 -5.48 -14.55 14.68
CA ASN A 276 -5.52 -15.61 13.69
C ASN A 276 -6.00 -16.96 14.26
N ARG A 277 -5.69 -17.25 15.53
CA ARG A 277 -6.18 -18.46 16.23
C ARG A 277 -7.70 -18.47 16.48
N THR A 278 -8.35 -17.32 16.51
CA THR A 278 -9.81 -17.23 16.70
C THR A 278 -10.57 -17.31 15.38
N VAL A 279 -9.89 -17.17 14.24
CA VAL A 279 -10.51 -17.25 12.93
C VAL A 279 -10.72 -18.70 12.54
N ARG A 280 -11.98 -19.07 12.31
CA ARG A 280 -12.38 -20.42 11.93
C ARG A 280 -11.67 -20.86 10.63
N ARG A 281 -11.03 -22.04 10.66
CA ARG A 281 -10.27 -22.64 9.54
C ARG A 281 -9.05 -21.83 9.08
N ALA A 282 -8.63 -20.79 9.80
CA ALA A 282 -7.39 -20.11 9.48
C ALA A 282 -6.20 -21.06 9.71
N ALA A 283 -5.27 -21.09 8.74
CA ALA A 283 -4.02 -21.80 8.93
C ALA A 283 -3.25 -21.18 10.09
N SER A 284 -2.65 -22.00 10.97
CA SER A 284 -1.81 -21.51 12.08
C SER A 284 -0.62 -20.68 11.60
N ASP A 285 -0.18 -20.90 10.36
CA ASP A 285 0.91 -20.21 9.69
C ASP A 285 0.40 -19.33 8.53
N SER A 286 -0.75 -18.69 8.73
CA SER A 286 -1.35 -17.77 7.76
C SER A 286 -0.43 -16.60 7.46
N GLN A 287 -0.36 -16.24 6.17
CA GLN A 287 0.43 -15.13 5.63
C GLN A 287 -0.02 -13.76 6.17
N HIS A 288 -1.30 -13.59 6.52
CA HIS A 288 -1.76 -12.36 7.18
C HIS A 288 -1.00 -12.03 8.49
N GLN A 289 -0.44 -13.02 9.18
CA GLN A 289 0.37 -12.79 10.39
C GLN A 289 1.71 -12.13 10.08
N TYR A 290 2.21 -12.31 8.86
CA TYR A 290 3.53 -11.85 8.43
C TYR A 290 3.46 -10.52 7.65
N GLY A 291 2.26 -9.98 7.45
CA GLY A 291 2.04 -8.73 6.72
C GLY A 291 2.14 -8.86 5.20
N ASP A 292 2.22 -10.08 4.68
CA ASP A 292 2.42 -10.37 3.27
C ASP A 292 1.16 -10.89 2.57
N ALA A 293 -0.02 -10.81 3.21
CA ALA A 293 -1.32 -11.12 2.63
C ALA A 293 -2.40 -10.07 2.88
N ALA A 294 -3.34 -9.98 1.95
CA ALA A 294 -4.60 -9.25 2.09
C ALA A 294 -5.77 -10.03 1.49
N ASP A 295 -6.93 -9.92 2.13
CA ASP A 295 -8.23 -10.36 1.61
C ASP A 295 -8.92 -9.12 1.04
N VAL A 296 -9.17 -9.09 -0.28
CA VAL A 296 -9.64 -7.90 -0.99
C VAL A 296 -10.84 -8.18 -1.90
N ALA A 297 -11.67 -7.16 -2.11
CA ALA A 297 -12.76 -7.15 -3.07
C ALA A 297 -12.68 -5.89 -3.93
N ILE A 298 -12.91 -6.04 -5.23
CA ILE A 298 -12.88 -4.96 -6.22
C ILE A 298 -14.05 -5.18 -7.17
N ASP A 299 -14.78 -4.12 -7.54
CA ASP A 299 -15.74 -4.14 -8.64
C ASP A 299 -14.96 -4.13 -9.95
N ALA A 300 -14.45 -5.30 -10.32
CA ALA A 300 -13.47 -5.44 -11.39
C ALA A 300 -14.10 -5.24 -12.78
N ASN A 301 -15.42 -5.44 -12.93
CA ASN A 301 -16.13 -5.20 -14.18
C ASN A 301 -16.81 -3.80 -14.26
N GLY A 302 -16.90 -3.07 -13.14
CA GLY A 302 -17.44 -1.71 -13.05
C GLY A 302 -18.97 -1.64 -13.13
N ASP A 303 -19.68 -2.72 -12.80
CA ASP A 303 -21.15 -2.77 -12.85
C ASP A 303 -21.84 -2.30 -11.55
N GLY A 304 -21.04 -2.00 -10.52
CA GLY A 304 -21.46 -1.57 -9.19
C GLY A 304 -21.69 -2.71 -8.21
N LYS A 305 -21.32 -3.96 -8.53
CA LYS A 305 -21.54 -5.14 -7.68
C LYS A 305 -20.30 -6.01 -7.58
N ILE A 306 -20.04 -6.53 -6.38
CA ILE A 306 -19.00 -7.53 -6.15
C ILE A 306 -19.58 -8.94 -6.34
N THR A 307 -19.35 -9.53 -7.51
CA THR A 307 -19.85 -10.86 -7.87
C THR A 307 -18.72 -11.88 -8.03
N ALA A 308 -19.09 -13.15 -8.25
CA ALA A 308 -18.10 -14.19 -8.59
C ALA A 308 -17.34 -13.91 -9.89
N ILE A 309 -17.90 -13.09 -10.79
CA ILE A 309 -17.20 -12.65 -12.01
C ILE A 309 -16.03 -11.76 -11.62
N ASP A 310 -16.24 -10.79 -10.73
CA ASP A 310 -15.22 -9.86 -10.28
C ASP A 310 -14.08 -10.57 -9.56
N ILE A 311 -14.41 -11.51 -8.67
CA ILE A 311 -13.40 -12.32 -7.96
C ILE A 311 -12.54 -13.15 -8.94
N ARG A 312 -13.14 -13.67 -10.02
CA ARG A 312 -12.39 -14.39 -11.07
C ARG A 312 -11.52 -13.43 -11.90
N MET A 313 -12.01 -12.23 -12.18
CA MET A 313 -11.26 -11.18 -12.87
C MET A 313 -10.05 -10.75 -12.05
N ILE A 314 -10.21 -10.48 -10.76
CA ILE A 314 -9.08 -10.20 -9.85
C ILE A 314 -8.09 -11.37 -9.85
N GLY A 315 -8.58 -12.61 -9.79
CA GLY A 315 -7.74 -13.80 -9.86
C GLY A 315 -6.91 -13.88 -11.15
N LEU A 316 -7.50 -13.56 -12.30
CA LEU A 316 -6.77 -13.50 -13.57
C LEU A 316 -5.73 -12.38 -13.59
N ALA A 317 -6.06 -11.20 -13.05
CA ALA A 317 -5.13 -10.09 -12.93
C ALA A 317 -3.91 -10.47 -12.07
N VAL A 318 -4.13 -11.19 -10.96
CA VAL A 318 -3.03 -11.72 -10.13
C VAL A 318 -2.12 -12.66 -10.91
N GLU A 319 -2.67 -13.58 -11.72
CA GLU A 319 -1.84 -14.48 -12.53
C GLU A 319 -1.00 -13.69 -13.55
N ILE A 320 -1.58 -12.68 -14.21
CA ILE A 320 -0.86 -11.84 -15.17
C ILE A 320 0.24 -11.01 -14.48
N VAL A 321 -0.06 -10.44 -13.32
CA VAL A 321 0.93 -9.69 -12.52
C VAL A 321 2.07 -10.60 -12.10
N GLU A 322 1.80 -11.82 -11.60
CA GLU A 322 2.84 -12.77 -11.20
C GLU A 322 3.71 -13.25 -12.38
N LEU A 323 3.15 -13.31 -13.60
CA LEU A 323 3.93 -13.61 -14.81
C LEU A 323 4.89 -12.47 -15.18
N LYS A 324 4.46 -11.21 -15.03
CA LYS A 324 5.27 -10.02 -15.32
C LYS A 324 6.27 -9.69 -14.19
N HIS A 325 5.93 -10.06 -12.95
CA HIS A 325 6.68 -9.77 -11.74
C HIS A 325 6.92 -11.05 -10.91
N PRO A 326 7.83 -11.94 -11.34
CA PRO A 326 8.07 -13.24 -10.68
C PRO A 326 8.55 -13.14 -9.23
N ASP A 327 9.05 -11.98 -8.81
CA ASP A 327 9.49 -11.71 -7.44
C ASP A 327 8.33 -11.39 -6.47
N LEU A 328 7.12 -11.24 -7.00
CA LEU A 328 5.86 -11.00 -6.27
C LEU A 328 4.96 -12.25 -6.20
N ILE A 329 5.46 -13.43 -6.59
CA ILE A 329 4.67 -14.67 -6.57
C ILE A 329 4.18 -15.02 -5.16
N GLY A 330 2.97 -15.56 -5.08
CA GLY A 330 2.45 -16.06 -3.82
C GLY A 330 1.17 -16.87 -3.93
N GLY A 331 0.39 -16.83 -2.87
CA GLY A 331 -0.90 -17.47 -2.73
C GLY A 331 -2.02 -16.63 -3.34
N LEU A 332 -2.94 -17.31 -4.01
CA LEU A 332 -4.19 -16.76 -4.51
C LEU A 332 -5.34 -17.69 -4.09
N GLY A 333 -6.24 -17.17 -3.27
CA GLY A 333 -7.43 -17.86 -2.79
C GLY A 333 -8.68 -17.20 -3.31
N ILE A 334 -9.53 -17.94 -4.02
CA ILE A 334 -10.79 -17.41 -4.57
C ILE A 334 -11.94 -17.78 -3.63
N TYR A 335 -12.60 -16.77 -3.05
CA TYR A 335 -13.74 -16.96 -2.16
C TYR A 335 -14.99 -16.33 -2.74
N THR A 336 -15.95 -17.18 -3.09
CA THR A 336 -17.22 -16.76 -3.67
C THR A 336 -18.38 -17.39 -2.90
N SER A 337 -19.44 -16.63 -2.70
CA SER A 337 -20.72 -17.10 -2.18
C SER A 337 -21.88 -16.48 -2.96
N GLY A 338 -23.12 -16.89 -2.64
CA GLY A 338 -24.33 -16.27 -3.19
C GLY A 338 -24.56 -14.82 -2.72
N HIS A 339 -23.82 -14.31 -1.73
CA HIS A 339 -23.95 -12.96 -1.18
C HIS A 339 -22.70 -12.12 -1.48
N SER A 340 -22.88 -10.97 -2.14
CA SER A 340 -21.80 -10.10 -2.59
C SER A 340 -20.84 -9.66 -1.49
N SER A 341 -21.34 -9.35 -0.29
CA SER A 341 -20.54 -8.88 0.86
C SER A 341 -19.59 -9.92 1.48
N SER A 342 -19.54 -11.14 0.93
CA SER A 342 -18.66 -12.22 1.39
C SER A 342 -17.72 -12.73 0.30
N ASN A 343 -17.78 -12.11 -0.87
CA ASN A 343 -16.90 -12.40 -1.99
C ASN A 343 -15.58 -11.66 -1.78
N TYR A 344 -14.47 -12.37 -1.85
CA TYR A 344 -13.14 -11.76 -1.77
C TYR A 344 -12.08 -12.66 -2.40
N VAL A 345 -10.94 -12.05 -2.69
CA VAL A 345 -9.72 -12.74 -3.10
C VAL A 345 -8.69 -12.61 -2.01
N HIS A 346 -8.15 -13.74 -1.56
CA HIS A 346 -6.91 -13.76 -0.80
C HIS A 346 -5.75 -13.58 -1.78
N ILE A 347 -4.89 -12.59 -1.55
CA ILE A 347 -3.65 -12.35 -2.30
C ILE A 347 -2.50 -12.29 -1.31
N ASP A 348 -1.41 -13.00 -1.59
CA ASP A 348 -0.16 -12.85 -0.82
C ASP A 348 1.10 -12.92 -1.68
N VAL A 349 2.25 -12.63 -1.05
CA VAL A 349 3.59 -12.62 -1.66
C VAL A 349 4.55 -13.58 -0.96
N ARG A 350 4.07 -14.77 -0.56
CA ARG A 350 4.83 -15.79 0.18
C ARG A 350 6.05 -16.39 -0.53
N GLY A 351 6.40 -15.91 -1.72
CA GLY A 351 7.53 -16.36 -2.52
C GLY A 351 7.36 -17.73 -3.17
N ARG A 352 6.15 -18.31 -3.12
CA ARG A 352 5.81 -19.57 -3.79
C ARG A 352 4.36 -19.61 -4.21
N ARG A 353 4.12 -20.15 -5.39
CA ARG A 353 2.76 -20.26 -5.95
C ARG A 353 1.89 -21.20 -5.12
N ALA A 354 0.71 -20.73 -4.72
CA ALA A 354 -0.33 -21.55 -4.10
C ALA A 354 -1.71 -21.10 -4.61
N ARG A 355 -2.60 -22.04 -4.93
CA ARG A 355 -3.96 -21.74 -5.40
C ARG A 355 -4.98 -22.59 -4.67
N TRP A 356 -6.06 -21.97 -4.26
CA TRP A 356 -7.17 -22.68 -3.66
C TRP A 356 -8.48 -21.91 -3.90
N ARG A 357 -9.58 -22.60 -3.66
CA ARG A 357 -10.93 -22.02 -3.68
C ARG A 357 -11.57 -22.28 -2.34
N GLY A 358 -12.15 -21.25 -1.74
CA GLY A 358 -13.02 -21.39 -0.58
C GLY A 358 -14.46 -21.16 -1.02
N GLY A 359 -15.35 -22.05 -0.62
CA GLY A 359 -16.79 -21.95 -0.87
C GLY A 359 -17.57 -22.46 0.34
N GLY A 360 -18.65 -21.76 0.64
CA GLY A 360 -19.74 -22.23 1.50
C GLY A 360 -20.87 -22.78 0.62
#